data_AF-A0A2V9A5E7-F1
#
_entry.id   AF-A0A2V9A5E7-F1
#
_cell.length_a   1.000
_cell.length_b   1.000
_cell.length_c   1.000
_cell.angle_alpha   90.00
_cell.angle_beta   90.00
_cell.angle_gamma   90.00
#
_symmetry.space_group_name_H-M   'P 1'
#
loop_
_entity.id
_entity.type
_entity.pdbx_description
1 polymer ?
#
loop_
_entity_poly.entity_id
_entity_poly.type
_entity_poly.pdbx_seq_one_letter_code
_entity_poly.pdbx_strand_id
1 'polypeptide(L)'
;MYMILRRLQWSGRKTFRAHPTCALSFLTDALGSALTLTDSTGAVQTQYTFEPFGNTTASGASTTNSFAYTGRELDTTGLDFYRARYYNPSLQRFMSEDPIRLRGGSPNFYSYALNSPINKKDPLGRTTVNIGGNISLSFEGVNFFNYTGGLVFDFSGNIAIYNTIGGGAAVNTGLSGSLSLTGGASSGRTVCSFGGPFAKVGGNVEALAGGGISGYTGFESDGTPIIGGSASVGVGGGAEAFDDITVTHITPIFGRKTSCN
;
A
#
# COMPACT_ATOMS: atom_id res chain seq x y z
N MET A 1 8.45 42.05 -22.26
CA MET A 1 7.40 41.30 -22.98
C MET A 1 8.09 40.38 -23.99
N TYR A 2 8.23 39.09 -23.68
CA TYR A 2 7.94 37.99 -24.61
C TYR A 2 7.96 36.67 -23.85
N MET A 3 6.85 35.96 -24.00
CA MET A 3 6.47 34.70 -23.38
C MET A 3 7.10 33.56 -24.19
N ILE A 4 7.84 32.65 -23.56
CA ILE A 4 8.32 31.44 -24.23
C ILE A 4 7.67 30.23 -23.57
N LEU A 5 6.57 29.82 -24.18
CA LEU A 5 5.90 28.53 -23.98
C LEU A 5 6.86 27.39 -24.32
N ARG A 6 6.90 26.32 -23.52
CA ARG A 6 7.49 25.05 -23.96
C ARG A 6 6.50 23.91 -23.82
N ARG A 7 6.18 23.34 -24.98
CA ARG A 7 5.49 22.06 -25.18
C ARG A 7 6.28 20.95 -24.49
N LEU A 8 5.56 20.08 -23.77
CA LEU A 8 6.03 18.76 -23.39
C LEU A 8 6.03 17.83 -24.61
N GLN A 9 7.15 17.17 -24.86
CA GLN A 9 7.16 15.87 -25.53
C GLN A 9 7.92 14.88 -24.66
N TRP A 10 7.35 13.68 -24.59
CA TRP A 10 7.58 12.64 -23.60
C TRP A 10 8.52 11.58 -24.17
N SER A 11 9.59 11.26 -23.44
CA SER A 11 10.32 10.00 -23.59
C SER A 11 11.02 9.70 -22.27
N GLY A 12 10.63 8.55 -21.70
CA GLY A 12 11.32 7.70 -20.73
C GLY A 12 12.36 8.28 -19.77
N ARG A 13 12.17 7.95 -18.48
CA ARG A 13 13.04 8.21 -17.31
C ARG A 13 12.78 9.57 -16.65
N LYS A 14 11.98 9.56 -15.57
CA LYS A 14 11.81 10.70 -14.66
C LYS A 14 13.12 10.93 -13.89
N THR A 15 14.10 11.53 -14.54
CA THR A 15 15.08 12.36 -13.83
C THR A 15 14.42 13.73 -13.69
N PHE A 16 14.10 14.13 -12.46
CA PHE A 16 13.74 15.52 -12.21
C PHE A 16 14.99 16.35 -12.55
N ARG A 17 14.99 16.97 -13.73
CA ARG A 17 16.12 17.79 -14.19
C ARG A 17 16.07 19.13 -13.47
N ALA A 18 16.58 19.16 -12.24
CA ALA A 18 17.10 20.39 -11.66
C ALA A 18 18.30 20.87 -12.48
N HIS A 19 18.60 22.17 -12.46
CA HIS A 19 19.75 22.75 -13.15
C HIS A 19 21.02 21.91 -12.91
N PRO A 20 21.91 21.75 -13.92
CA PRO A 20 23.03 20.80 -13.90
C PRO A 20 24.08 21.05 -12.80
N THR A 21 23.92 22.11 -11.99
CA THR A 21 24.77 22.44 -10.84
C THR A 21 24.07 22.29 -9.48
N CYS A 22 22.78 21.91 -9.42
CA CYS A 22 21.99 21.85 -8.18
C CYS A 22 20.98 20.68 -8.16
N ALA A 23 21.39 19.47 -8.54
CA ALA A 23 20.58 18.27 -8.33
C ALA A 23 20.92 17.66 -6.97
N LEU A 24 19.95 17.59 -6.06
CA LEU A 24 20.07 16.87 -4.79
C LEU A 24 19.55 15.43 -4.96
N SER A 25 20.32 14.45 -4.49
CA SER A 25 19.95 13.03 -4.48
C SER A 25 19.64 12.56 -3.06
N PHE A 26 18.57 11.78 -2.93
CA PHE A 26 18.08 11.26 -1.65
C PHE A 26 18.62 9.85 -1.39
N LEU A 27 19.19 9.65 -0.21
CA LEU A 27 19.37 8.32 0.37
C LEU A 27 18.26 8.08 1.40
N THR A 28 17.55 6.96 1.27
CA THR A 28 16.38 6.66 2.08
C THR A 28 16.55 5.40 2.94
N ASP A 29 15.84 5.33 4.07
CA ASP A 29 15.74 4.11 4.88
C ASP A 29 14.75 3.09 4.26
N ALA A 30 14.54 1.96 4.94
CA ALA A 30 13.60 0.91 4.54
C ALA A 30 12.12 1.37 4.52
N LEU A 31 11.78 2.40 5.29
CA LEU A 31 10.46 3.02 5.32
C LEU A 31 10.36 4.17 4.29
N GLY A 32 11.42 4.49 3.54
CA GLY A 32 11.47 5.57 2.57
C GLY A 32 11.70 6.96 3.17
N SER A 33 12.14 7.08 4.42
CA SER A 33 12.52 8.35 5.07
C SER A 33 13.82 8.88 4.47
N ALA A 34 13.90 10.18 4.16
CA ALA A 34 15.12 10.78 3.59
C ALA A 34 16.21 10.95 4.65
N LEU A 35 17.22 10.08 4.68
CA LEU A 35 18.32 10.13 5.65
C LEU A 35 19.41 11.13 5.25
N THR A 36 19.70 11.24 3.95
CA THR A 36 20.82 12.07 3.48
C THR A 36 20.53 12.67 2.12
N LEU A 37 20.87 13.96 1.99
CA LEU A 37 20.87 14.70 0.75
C LEU A 37 22.31 14.86 0.27
N THR A 38 22.58 14.43 -0.96
CA THR A 38 23.89 14.56 -1.61
C THR A 38 23.78 15.43 -2.85
N ASP A 39 24.83 16.17 -3.20
CA ASP A 39 24.88 16.90 -4.46
C ASP A 39 25.31 16.01 -5.64
N SER A 40 25.45 16.62 -6.83
CA SER A 40 25.88 15.92 -8.05
C SER A 40 27.29 15.34 -8.00
N THR A 41 28.09 15.69 -6.99
CA THR A 41 29.43 15.14 -6.76
C THR A 41 29.43 14.01 -5.72
N GLY A 42 28.28 13.73 -5.10
CA GLY A 42 28.14 12.76 -4.01
C GLY A 42 28.54 13.32 -2.64
N ALA A 43 28.81 14.62 -2.53
CA ALA A 43 29.11 15.25 -1.25
C ALA A 43 27.83 15.42 -0.42
N VAL A 44 27.92 15.12 0.86
CA VAL A 44 26.78 15.20 1.80
C VAL A 44 26.50 16.65 2.13
N GLN A 45 25.28 17.09 1.82
CA GLN A 45 24.81 18.46 2.07
C GLN A 45 24.05 18.55 3.39
N THR A 46 23.10 17.64 3.60
CA THR A 46 22.26 17.60 4.80
C THR A 46 22.02 16.16 5.22
N GLN A 47 22.06 15.89 6.52
CA GLN A 47 21.69 14.60 7.10
C GLN A 47 20.51 14.77 8.04
N TYR A 48 19.62 13.78 8.01
CA TYR A 48 18.45 13.71 8.88
C TYR A 48 18.53 12.46 9.74
N THR A 49 18.26 12.64 11.02
CA THR A 49 18.02 11.55 11.97
C THR A 49 16.57 11.61 12.38
N PHE A 50 15.90 10.46 12.33
CA PHE A 50 14.50 10.32 12.71
C PHE A 50 14.39 9.49 13.98
N GLU A 51 13.62 9.98 14.95
CA GLU A 51 13.13 9.16 16.04
C GLU A 51 12.06 8.18 15.53
N PRO A 52 11.70 7.13 16.29
CA PRO A 52 10.72 6.13 15.85
C PRO A 52 9.38 6.71 15.40
N PHE A 53 8.96 7.85 15.94
CA PHE A 53 7.72 8.55 15.58
C PHE A 53 7.94 9.76 14.66
N GLY A 54 9.09 9.84 13.99
CA GLY A 54 9.34 10.83 12.94
C GLY A 54 9.82 12.19 13.40
N ASN A 55 10.07 12.37 14.70
CA ASN A 55 10.72 13.59 15.17
C ASN A 55 12.08 13.72 14.50
N THR A 56 12.28 14.82 13.77
CA THR A 56 13.36 14.96 12.81
C THR A 56 14.41 15.92 13.35
N THR A 57 15.66 15.46 13.39
CA THR A 57 16.81 16.33 13.64
C THR A 57 17.64 16.41 12.37
N ALA A 58 17.79 17.61 11.83
CA ALA A 58 18.62 17.86 10.65
C ALA A 58 19.98 18.43 11.08
N SER A 59 21.04 18.04 10.36
CA SER A 59 22.39 18.58 10.51
C SER A 59 23.01 18.88 9.15
N GLY A 60 23.88 19.89 9.08
CA GLY A 60 24.52 20.33 7.84
C GLY A 60 23.92 21.61 7.23
N ALA A 61 24.02 21.74 5.92
CA ALA A 61 23.56 22.93 5.20
C ALA A 61 22.02 23.04 5.22
N SER A 62 21.52 24.27 5.33
CA SER A 62 20.09 24.56 5.17
C SER A 62 19.65 24.16 3.77
N THR A 63 18.55 23.44 3.69
CA THR A 63 18.04 22.82 2.47
C THR A 63 16.58 23.19 2.26
N THR A 64 16.18 23.30 1.00
CA THR A 64 14.77 23.50 0.59
C THR A 64 14.00 22.19 0.48
N ASN A 65 14.59 21.08 0.93
CA ASN A 65 13.96 19.78 0.90
C ASN A 65 12.71 19.75 1.79
N SER A 66 11.56 19.50 1.17
CA SER A 66 10.29 19.33 1.85
C SER A 66 9.99 17.86 2.20
N PHE A 67 10.76 16.87 1.73
CA PHE A 67 10.49 15.46 2.00
C PHE A 67 11.35 14.91 3.15
N ALA A 68 10.71 14.46 4.23
CA ALA A 68 11.38 14.01 5.45
C ALA A 68 10.96 12.58 5.83
N TYR A 69 10.25 12.43 6.95
CA TYR A 69 9.95 11.13 7.56
C TYR A 69 8.99 10.30 6.70
N THR A 70 9.35 9.04 6.44
CA THR A 70 8.67 8.11 5.52
C THR A 70 8.41 8.66 4.10
N GLY A 71 9.15 9.70 3.69
CA GLY A 71 8.99 10.36 2.40
C GLY A 71 7.78 11.29 2.32
N ARG A 72 7.33 11.82 3.47
CA ARG A 72 6.24 12.80 3.54
C ARG A 72 6.73 14.22 3.48
N GLU A 73 5.83 15.07 3.01
CA GLU A 73 6.05 16.51 2.96
C GLU A 73 5.97 17.09 4.37
N LEU A 74 7.08 17.66 4.85
CA LEU A 74 7.18 18.42 6.07
C LEU A 74 6.79 19.86 5.77
N ASP A 75 5.67 20.30 6.35
CA ASP A 75 5.25 21.69 6.27
C ASP A 75 6.12 22.58 7.18
N THR A 76 6.16 23.87 6.85
CA THR A 76 6.77 24.96 7.64
C THR A 76 6.28 25.01 9.08
N THR A 77 5.11 24.44 9.38
CA THR A 77 4.54 24.29 10.72
C THR A 77 5.15 23.14 11.54
N GLY A 78 6.01 22.32 10.95
CA GLY A 78 6.61 21.13 11.58
C GLY A 78 5.69 19.91 11.57
N LEU A 79 4.63 19.93 10.76
CA LEU A 79 3.68 18.84 10.60
C LEU A 79 3.96 18.08 9.31
N ASP A 80 3.90 16.75 9.37
CA ASP A 80 4.00 15.91 8.18
C ASP A 80 2.63 15.75 7.52
N PHE A 81 2.55 16.04 6.22
CA PHE A 81 1.32 15.87 5.45
C PHE A 81 1.18 14.44 4.92
N TYR A 82 0.36 13.63 5.59
CA TYR A 82 0.04 12.24 5.19
C TYR A 82 -1.17 12.16 4.24
N ARG A 83 -1.31 13.14 3.33
CA ARG A 83 -2.36 13.26 2.28
C ARG A 83 -3.78 13.45 2.80
N ALA A 84 -4.24 12.62 3.72
CA ALA A 84 -5.57 12.67 4.32
C ALA A 84 -5.58 13.39 5.67
N ARG A 85 -4.44 13.43 6.38
CA ARG A 85 -4.30 14.03 7.71
C ARG A 85 -2.92 14.66 7.90
N TYR A 86 -2.86 15.69 8.74
CA TYR A 86 -1.60 16.21 9.27
C TYR A 86 -1.17 15.40 10.48
N TYR A 87 0.07 14.93 10.46
CA TYR A 87 0.71 14.20 11.55
C TYR A 87 1.65 15.13 12.30
N ASN A 88 1.61 15.06 13.64
CA ASN A 88 2.54 15.78 14.51
C ASN A 88 3.54 14.79 15.11
N PRO A 89 4.81 14.81 14.66
CA PRO A 89 5.83 13.92 15.17
C PRO A 89 6.17 14.15 16.65
N SER A 90 6.12 15.41 17.12
CA SER A 90 6.42 15.77 18.52
C SER A 90 5.34 15.26 19.49
N LEU A 91 4.08 15.28 19.07
CA LEU A 91 2.95 14.73 19.84
C LEU A 91 2.68 13.25 19.53
N GLN A 92 3.44 12.68 18.58
CA GLN A 92 3.38 11.31 18.10
C GLN A 92 1.97 10.88 17.64
N ARG A 93 1.19 11.82 17.10
CA ARG A 93 -0.22 11.61 16.77
C ARG A 93 -0.71 12.49 15.62
N PHE A 94 -1.83 12.10 15.01
CA PHE A 94 -2.51 12.95 14.04
C PHE A 94 -3.15 14.17 14.72
N MET A 95 -3.23 15.30 14.00
CA MET A 95 -3.85 16.54 14.47
C MET A 95 -5.37 16.58 14.29
N SER A 96 -5.92 15.58 13.59
CA SER A 96 -7.35 15.42 13.37
C SER A 96 -7.78 14.02 13.75
N GLU A 97 -9.01 13.90 14.27
CA GLU A 97 -9.64 12.61 14.54
C GLU A 97 -9.63 11.78 13.26
N ASP A 98 -9.30 10.49 13.38
CA ASP A 98 -9.42 9.57 12.27
C ASP A 98 -10.87 9.59 11.77
N PRO A 99 -11.11 9.94 10.48
CA PRO A 99 -12.46 9.92 9.91
C PRO A 99 -13.17 8.56 10.05
N ILE A 100 -12.42 7.51 10.39
CA ILE A 100 -12.88 6.12 10.46
C ILE A 100 -13.12 5.63 11.90
N ARG A 101 -12.81 6.47 12.90
CA ARG A 101 -13.04 6.21 14.34
C ARG A 101 -12.54 4.83 14.78
N LEU A 102 -13.37 4.06 15.48
CA LEU A 102 -13.04 2.73 16.03
C LEU A 102 -12.66 1.71 14.94
N ARG A 103 -13.00 1.97 13.67
CA ARG A 103 -12.72 1.05 12.54
C ARG A 103 -11.27 1.11 12.06
N GLY A 104 -10.43 1.99 12.63
CA GLY A 104 -8.99 2.06 12.39
C GLY A 104 -8.16 1.05 13.19
N GLY A 105 -8.80 0.12 13.92
CA GLY A 105 -8.12 -0.90 14.71
C GLY A 105 -7.55 -0.38 16.05
N SER A 106 -7.85 0.86 16.41
CA SER A 106 -7.46 1.47 17.68
C SER A 106 -8.64 2.25 18.27
N PRO A 107 -8.88 2.16 19.59
CA PRO A 107 -9.81 3.05 20.29
C PRO A 107 -9.31 4.49 20.34
N ASN A 108 -8.04 4.73 20.01
CA ASN A 108 -7.45 6.06 19.91
C ASN A 108 -7.44 6.55 18.46
N PHE A 109 -8.38 7.44 18.14
CA PHE A 109 -8.57 8.03 16.81
C PHE A 109 -7.44 8.98 16.37
N TYR A 110 -6.43 9.18 17.21
CA TYR A 110 -5.27 10.01 16.88
C TYR A 110 -3.99 9.18 16.70
N SER A 111 -4.04 7.86 16.93
CA SER A 111 -2.85 7.01 16.90
C SER A 111 -2.26 6.83 15.49
N TYR A 112 -0.94 6.90 15.39
CA TYR A 112 -0.19 6.60 14.17
C TYR A 112 0.34 5.16 14.20
N ALA A 113 0.16 4.43 13.10
CA ALA A 113 0.70 3.08 12.92
C ALA A 113 0.40 2.08 14.06
N LEU A 114 -0.75 2.23 14.76
CA LEU A 114 -1.10 1.45 15.95
C LEU A 114 0.00 1.47 17.04
N ASN A 115 0.71 2.59 17.19
CA ASN A 115 1.87 2.76 18.08
C ASN A 115 3.07 1.85 17.76
N SER A 116 3.15 1.28 16.54
CA SER A 116 4.29 0.47 16.09
C SER A 116 4.94 1.02 14.82
N PRO A 117 5.49 2.26 14.88
CA PRO A 117 5.98 2.98 13.69
C PRO A 117 7.29 2.42 13.10
N ILE A 118 8.00 1.56 13.84
CA ILE A 118 9.21 0.87 13.37
C ILE A 118 8.84 -0.24 12.38
N ASN A 119 7.74 -0.97 12.66
CA ASN A 119 7.32 -2.13 11.87
C ASN A 119 6.22 -1.79 10.86
N LYS A 120 5.50 -0.68 11.09
CA LYS A 120 4.33 -0.28 10.30
C LYS A 120 4.52 1.16 9.84
N LYS A 121 4.61 1.33 8.53
CA LYS A 121 4.37 2.63 7.88
C LYS A 121 2.86 2.78 7.69
N ASP A 122 2.32 3.99 7.82
CA ASP A 122 1.01 4.33 7.24
C ASP A 122 1.27 5.00 5.88
N PRO A 123 1.33 4.23 4.77
CA PRO A 123 1.83 4.74 3.50
C PRO A 123 0.82 5.66 2.81
N LEU A 124 -0.39 5.87 3.33
CA LEU A 124 -1.43 6.60 2.62
C LEU A 124 -2.46 7.32 3.50
N GLY A 125 -2.47 7.10 4.82
CA GLY A 125 -3.59 7.50 5.68
C GLY A 125 -4.90 6.81 5.31
N ARG A 126 -4.83 5.80 4.42
CA ARG A 126 -5.93 5.11 3.75
C ARG A 126 -5.46 3.76 3.24
N THR A 127 -5.97 2.70 3.86
CA THR A 127 -5.89 1.30 3.40
C THR A 127 -7.23 0.91 2.75
N THR A 128 -7.29 -0.18 1.99
CA THR A 128 -8.57 -0.85 1.73
C THR A 128 -8.65 -2.11 2.57
N VAL A 129 -9.83 -2.45 3.06
CA VAL A 129 -10.08 -3.70 3.77
C VAL A 129 -11.07 -4.50 2.95
N ASN A 130 -10.77 -5.77 2.71
CA ASN A 130 -11.63 -6.67 1.99
C ASN A 130 -12.04 -7.85 2.87
N ILE A 131 -13.27 -8.29 2.73
CA ILE A 131 -13.79 -9.54 3.31
C ILE A 131 -14.54 -10.29 2.23
N GLY A 132 -14.52 -11.61 2.25
CA GLY A 132 -15.18 -12.39 1.22
C GLY A 132 -15.14 -13.89 1.45
N GLY A 133 -15.61 -14.61 0.44
CA GLY A 133 -15.43 -16.05 0.31
C GLY A 133 -14.43 -16.35 -0.80
N ASN A 134 -13.60 -17.36 -0.61
CA ASN A 134 -12.73 -17.94 -1.61
C ASN A 134 -13.15 -19.39 -1.87
N ILE A 135 -13.05 -19.79 -3.13
CA ILE A 135 -13.11 -21.18 -3.55
C ILE A 135 -11.91 -21.43 -4.47
N SER A 136 -11.15 -22.48 -4.17
CA SER A 136 -10.01 -22.90 -4.98
C SER A 136 -10.08 -24.37 -5.35
N LEU A 137 -9.56 -24.72 -6.53
CA LEU A 137 -9.32 -26.09 -6.97
C LEU A 137 -7.99 -26.13 -7.73
N SER A 138 -7.13 -27.06 -7.33
CA SER A 138 -5.81 -27.24 -7.91
C SER A 138 -5.42 -28.71 -7.96
N PHE A 139 -4.60 -29.06 -8.94
CA PHE A 139 -4.18 -30.45 -9.16
C PHE A 139 -2.81 -30.46 -9.85
N GLU A 140 -1.92 -31.33 -9.39
CA GLU A 140 -0.61 -31.59 -10.02
C GLU A 140 0.15 -30.30 -10.36
N GLY A 141 0.20 -29.39 -9.39
CA GLY A 141 0.94 -28.14 -9.47
C GLY A 141 0.30 -27.02 -10.31
N VAL A 142 -1.00 -27.10 -10.60
CA VAL A 142 -1.73 -26.04 -11.31
C VAL A 142 -3.00 -25.64 -10.56
N ASN A 143 -3.21 -24.34 -10.37
CA ASN A 143 -4.48 -23.76 -9.89
C ASN A 143 -5.39 -23.48 -11.08
N PHE A 144 -6.35 -24.36 -11.33
CA PHE A 144 -7.26 -24.24 -12.48
C PHE A 144 -8.46 -23.32 -12.19
N PHE A 145 -8.81 -23.16 -10.91
CA PHE A 145 -9.91 -22.31 -10.50
C PHE A 145 -9.58 -21.65 -9.18
N ASN A 146 -9.39 -20.33 -9.18
CA ASN A 146 -9.35 -19.51 -7.98
C ASN A 146 -10.37 -18.39 -8.13
N TYR A 147 -11.41 -18.41 -7.30
CA TYR A 147 -12.40 -17.35 -7.25
C TYR A 147 -12.49 -16.80 -5.84
N THR A 148 -12.43 -15.47 -5.71
CA THR A 148 -12.69 -14.78 -4.45
C THR A 148 -13.70 -13.67 -4.70
N GLY A 149 -14.77 -13.62 -3.92
CA GLY A 149 -15.77 -12.58 -4.03
C GLY A 149 -16.17 -12.02 -2.67
N GLY A 150 -16.51 -10.75 -2.61
CA GLY A 150 -16.98 -10.15 -1.37
C GLY A 150 -17.08 -8.63 -1.41
N LEU A 151 -16.85 -8.01 -0.24
CA LEU A 151 -16.94 -6.57 -0.05
C LEU A 151 -15.56 -5.97 0.22
N VAL A 152 -15.28 -4.85 -0.43
CA VAL A 152 -14.13 -4.00 -0.14
C VAL A 152 -14.62 -2.65 0.37
N PHE A 153 -13.93 -2.16 1.38
CA PHE A 153 -14.18 -0.89 2.04
C PHE A 153 -12.92 -0.04 1.94
N ASP A 154 -13.09 1.27 1.75
CA ASP A 154 -12.01 2.21 1.96
C ASP A 154 -12.30 3.15 3.14
N PHE A 155 -11.25 3.80 3.65
CA PHE A 155 -11.36 4.76 4.75
C PHE A 155 -11.92 6.12 4.31
N SER A 156 -12.43 6.24 3.08
CA SER A 156 -13.20 7.40 2.61
C SER A 156 -14.71 7.19 2.76
N GLY A 157 -15.14 6.02 3.22
CA GLY A 157 -16.55 5.64 3.33
C GLY A 157 -17.15 5.07 2.05
N ASN A 158 -16.33 4.68 1.06
CA ASN A 158 -16.84 3.95 -0.10
C ASN A 158 -16.88 2.45 0.18
N ILE A 159 -17.86 1.79 -0.41
CA ILE A 159 -18.06 0.35 -0.36
C ILE A 159 -18.25 -0.15 -1.78
N ALA A 160 -17.57 -1.23 -2.12
CA ALA A 160 -17.72 -1.88 -3.40
C ALA A 160 -17.78 -3.41 -3.23
N ILE A 161 -18.45 -4.05 -4.17
CA ILE A 161 -18.35 -5.50 -4.37
C ILE A 161 -17.08 -5.73 -5.18
N TYR A 162 -16.28 -6.72 -4.79
CA TYR A 162 -15.17 -7.18 -5.60
C TYR A 162 -15.37 -8.64 -6.01
N ASN A 163 -14.92 -8.97 -7.21
CA ASN A 163 -14.83 -10.33 -7.71
C ASN A 163 -13.45 -10.51 -8.33
N THR A 164 -12.69 -11.43 -7.76
CA THR A 164 -11.34 -11.79 -8.17
C THR A 164 -11.40 -13.17 -8.79
N ILE A 165 -10.91 -13.30 -10.02
CA ILE A 165 -10.66 -14.57 -10.68
C ILE A 165 -9.17 -14.70 -10.90
N GLY A 166 -8.63 -15.90 -10.74
CA GLY A 166 -7.23 -16.15 -10.98
C GLY A 166 -6.93 -17.62 -11.20
N GLY A 167 -5.68 -17.84 -11.53
CA GLY A 167 -5.08 -19.15 -11.70
C GLY A 167 -3.58 -18.98 -11.91
N GLY A 168 -2.87 -20.09 -11.80
CA GLY A 168 -1.41 -20.05 -11.78
C GLY A 168 -0.80 -21.38 -11.40
N ALA A 169 0.43 -21.32 -10.93
CA ALA A 169 1.18 -22.48 -10.51
C ALA A 169 0.92 -22.78 -9.03
N ALA A 170 0.81 -24.06 -8.70
CA ALA A 170 0.78 -24.56 -7.35
C ALA A 170 1.92 -25.54 -7.11
N VAL A 171 2.23 -25.79 -5.85
CA VAL A 171 2.93 -26.98 -5.39
C VAL A 171 2.04 -27.66 -4.36
N ASN A 172 1.52 -28.83 -4.72
CA ASN A 172 0.59 -29.62 -3.93
C ASN A 172 0.93 -31.11 -4.09
N THR A 173 0.47 -31.96 -3.16
CA THR A 173 0.72 -33.40 -3.19
C THR A 173 -0.42 -34.20 -3.85
N GLY A 174 -1.18 -33.56 -4.74
CA GLY A 174 -2.32 -34.17 -5.43
C GLY A 174 -3.45 -33.17 -5.69
N LEU A 175 -4.70 -33.64 -5.60
CA LEU A 175 -5.89 -32.78 -5.67
C LEU A 175 -6.02 -31.99 -4.36
N SER A 176 -5.99 -30.66 -4.45
CA SER A 176 -6.34 -29.78 -3.35
C SER A 176 -7.49 -28.84 -3.73
N GLY A 177 -8.27 -28.47 -2.72
CA GLY A 177 -9.39 -27.59 -2.91
C GLY A 177 -9.92 -27.06 -1.59
N SER A 178 -10.38 -25.81 -1.63
CA SER A 178 -10.80 -25.04 -0.47
C SER A 178 -12.15 -24.38 -0.68
N LEU A 179 -12.90 -24.24 0.41
CA LEU A 179 -13.97 -23.28 0.57
C LEU A 179 -13.72 -22.52 1.86
N SER A 180 -13.39 -21.23 1.72
CA SER A 180 -12.83 -20.46 2.83
C SER A 180 -13.43 -19.06 2.90
N LEU A 181 -13.57 -18.53 4.12
CA LEU A 181 -13.80 -17.11 4.33
C LEU A 181 -12.44 -16.41 4.33
N THR A 182 -12.34 -15.24 3.70
CA THR A 182 -11.10 -14.47 3.63
C THR A 182 -11.31 -13.05 4.13
N GLY A 183 -10.28 -12.51 4.79
CA GLY A 183 -10.18 -11.13 5.22
C GLY A 183 -8.79 -10.60 4.94
N GLY A 184 -8.70 -9.38 4.42
CA GLY A 184 -7.44 -8.79 4.01
C GLY A 184 -7.41 -7.28 4.06
N ALA A 185 -6.21 -6.75 3.84
CA ALA A 185 -5.97 -5.33 3.75
C ALA A 185 -4.95 -5.02 2.66
N SER A 186 -5.09 -3.87 2.02
CA SER A 186 -4.16 -3.39 0.99
C SER A 186 -3.79 -1.93 1.19
N SER A 187 -2.63 -1.54 0.68
CA SER A 187 -2.20 -0.15 0.56
C SER A 187 -2.94 0.60 -0.58
N GLY A 188 -4.19 0.25 -0.90
CA GLY A 188 -5.00 0.96 -1.88
C GLY A 188 -5.59 2.24 -1.30
N ARG A 189 -5.62 3.33 -2.08
CA ARG A 189 -6.13 4.64 -1.63
C ARG A 189 -7.65 4.72 -1.54
N THR A 190 -8.33 3.94 -2.39
CA THR A 190 -9.79 3.87 -2.57
C THR A 190 -10.23 2.46 -2.93
N VAL A 191 -11.52 2.15 -2.85
CA VAL A 191 -12.07 0.84 -3.28
C VAL A 191 -11.68 0.47 -4.71
N CYS A 192 -11.54 1.44 -5.61
CA CYS A 192 -11.15 1.20 -7.01
C CYS A 192 -9.70 0.76 -7.18
N SER A 193 -8.83 1.09 -6.22
CA SER A 193 -7.44 0.63 -6.23
C SER A 193 -7.35 -0.88 -6.03
N PHE A 194 -8.39 -1.51 -5.47
CA PHE A 194 -8.46 -2.97 -5.37
C PHE A 194 -8.81 -3.63 -6.71
N GLY A 195 -9.08 -2.86 -7.76
CA GLY A 195 -9.37 -3.36 -9.10
C GLY A 195 -8.13 -3.45 -9.98
N GLY A 196 -8.07 -4.47 -10.82
CA GLY A 196 -6.97 -4.69 -11.76
C GLY A 196 -6.27 -6.04 -11.58
N PRO A 197 -5.19 -6.27 -12.33
CA PRO A 197 -4.38 -7.46 -12.19
C PRO A 197 -3.48 -7.39 -10.95
N PHE A 198 -3.39 -8.50 -10.21
CA PHE A 198 -2.47 -8.67 -9.09
C PHE A 198 -1.72 -9.99 -9.22
N ALA A 199 -0.42 -9.94 -8.96
CA ALA A 199 0.38 -11.13 -8.69
C ALA A 199 0.16 -11.52 -7.23
N LYS A 200 -0.19 -12.77 -6.97
CA LYS A 200 -0.59 -13.26 -5.66
C LYS A 200 0.21 -14.51 -5.33
N VAL A 201 0.85 -14.50 -4.16
CA VAL A 201 1.57 -15.66 -3.64
C VAL A 201 1.01 -16.03 -2.28
N GLY A 202 0.96 -17.32 -1.97
CA GLY A 202 0.42 -17.74 -0.69
C GLY A 202 0.46 -19.24 -0.51
N GLY A 203 -0.22 -19.68 0.53
CA GLY A 203 -0.46 -21.09 0.75
C GLY A 203 -1.61 -21.34 1.70
N ASN A 204 -2.26 -22.48 1.50
CA ASN A 204 -3.36 -22.98 2.31
C ASN A 204 -2.95 -24.35 2.86
N VAL A 205 -3.35 -24.64 4.09
CA VAL A 205 -3.25 -25.98 4.68
C VAL A 205 -4.61 -26.32 5.22
N GLU A 206 -5.26 -27.30 4.60
CA GLU A 206 -6.65 -27.67 4.89
C GLU A 206 -6.78 -29.19 4.98
N ALA A 207 -7.06 -29.69 6.18
CA ALA A 207 -7.36 -31.09 6.43
C ALA A 207 -8.69 -31.16 7.18
N LEU A 208 -9.79 -31.11 6.42
CA LEU A 208 -11.16 -30.85 6.87
C LEU A 208 -11.40 -29.40 7.28
N ALA A 209 -10.58 -28.87 8.20
CA ALA A 209 -10.59 -27.47 8.58
C ALA A 209 -9.15 -26.93 8.56
N GLY A 210 -9.01 -25.68 8.16
CA GLY A 210 -7.71 -25.07 8.01
C GLY A 210 -7.79 -23.62 7.62
N GLY A 211 -6.70 -23.13 7.07
CA GLY A 211 -6.61 -21.76 6.65
C GLY A 211 -5.38 -21.51 5.82
N GLY A 212 -5.31 -20.28 5.32
CA GLY A 212 -4.24 -19.87 4.45
C GLY A 212 -3.90 -18.41 4.62
N ILE A 213 -2.73 -18.08 4.10
CA ILE A 213 -2.25 -16.71 4.01
C ILE A 213 -1.81 -16.44 2.59
N SER A 214 -2.06 -15.23 2.11
CA SER A 214 -1.54 -14.79 0.83
C SER A 214 -1.14 -13.32 0.88
N GLY A 215 -0.10 -12.98 0.14
CA GLY A 215 0.28 -11.63 -0.21
C GLY A 215 -0.03 -11.38 -1.68
N TYR A 216 -0.34 -10.15 -2.03
CA TYR A 216 -0.51 -9.75 -3.43
C TYR A 216 0.10 -8.38 -3.68
N THR A 217 0.56 -8.19 -4.91
CA THR A 217 1.09 -6.93 -5.41
C THR A 217 0.47 -6.59 -6.76
N GLY A 218 0.29 -5.30 -7.01
CA GLY A 218 -0.28 -4.78 -8.24
C GLY A 218 -0.01 -3.29 -8.38
N PHE A 219 -0.69 -2.64 -9.31
CA PHE A 219 -0.51 -1.22 -9.57
C PHE A 219 -1.86 -0.54 -9.79
N GLU A 220 -1.98 0.69 -9.29
CA GLU A 220 -3.06 1.62 -9.70
C GLU A 220 -2.86 2.04 -11.16
N SER A 221 -3.91 2.60 -11.78
CA SER A 221 -3.83 3.14 -13.14
C SER A 221 -2.83 4.29 -13.30
N ASP A 222 -2.46 4.96 -12.21
CA ASP A 222 -1.43 6.00 -12.17
C ASP A 222 0.00 5.45 -11.95
N GLY A 223 0.15 4.12 -11.84
CA GLY A 223 1.42 3.42 -11.62
C GLY A 223 1.85 3.35 -10.16
N THR A 224 1.02 3.78 -9.21
CA THR A 224 1.30 3.62 -7.77
C THR A 224 1.28 2.13 -7.40
N PRO A 225 2.32 1.59 -6.73
CA PRO A 225 2.32 0.20 -6.31
C PRO A 225 1.29 -0.03 -5.20
N ILE A 226 0.62 -1.17 -5.28
CA ILE A 226 -0.33 -1.65 -4.29
C ILE A 226 0.21 -2.94 -3.73
N ILE A 227 0.32 -3.02 -2.41
CA ILE A 227 0.69 -4.23 -1.70
C ILE A 227 -0.43 -4.54 -0.72
N GLY A 228 -0.83 -5.80 -0.67
CA GLY A 228 -1.78 -6.25 0.32
C GLY A 228 -1.57 -7.70 0.71
N GLY A 229 -2.38 -8.12 1.66
CA GLY A 229 -2.39 -9.49 2.13
C GLY A 229 -3.76 -9.89 2.62
N SER A 230 -4.00 -11.18 2.67
CA SER A 230 -5.21 -11.76 3.20
C SER A 230 -4.91 -13.03 3.99
N ALA A 231 -5.73 -13.26 5.01
CA ALA A 231 -5.82 -14.53 5.69
C ALA A 231 -7.16 -15.18 5.33
N SER A 232 -7.21 -16.50 5.38
CA SER A 232 -8.42 -17.26 5.17
C SER A 232 -8.55 -18.37 6.20
N VAL A 233 -9.79 -18.73 6.50
CA VAL A 233 -10.17 -19.87 7.34
C VAL A 233 -11.32 -20.57 6.66
N GLY A 234 -11.25 -21.89 6.61
CA GLY A 234 -12.24 -22.65 5.87
C GLY A 234 -12.05 -24.14 5.97
N VAL A 235 -12.67 -24.81 5.02
CA VAL A 235 -12.70 -26.25 4.91
C VAL A 235 -12.16 -26.66 3.56
N GLY A 236 -11.43 -27.76 3.55
CA GLY A 236 -10.86 -28.28 2.32
C GLY A 236 -9.92 -29.44 2.56
N GLY A 237 -9.25 -29.83 1.49
CA GLY A 237 -8.35 -30.95 1.46
C GLY A 237 -7.03 -30.57 0.82
N GLY A 238 -5.94 -30.93 1.48
CA GLY A 238 -4.58 -30.80 0.99
C GLY A 238 -3.83 -29.61 1.56
N ALA A 239 -2.57 -29.51 1.15
CA ALA A 239 -1.72 -28.36 1.41
C ALA A 239 -1.16 -27.89 0.08
N GLU A 240 -1.26 -26.59 -0.17
CA GLU A 240 -0.80 -25.97 -1.41
C GLU A 240 -0.06 -24.67 -1.08
N ALA A 241 1.06 -24.45 -1.78
CA ALA A 241 1.59 -23.11 -1.98
C ALA A 241 1.38 -22.73 -3.44
N PHE A 242 1.06 -21.46 -3.71
CA PHE A 242 0.67 -21.00 -5.04
C PHE A 242 1.33 -19.68 -5.41
N ASP A 243 1.50 -19.50 -6.71
CA ASP A 243 1.87 -18.27 -7.41
C ASP A 243 0.88 -18.04 -8.55
N ASP A 244 -0.05 -17.13 -8.32
CA ASP A 244 -1.21 -16.88 -9.17
C ASP A 244 -1.17 -15.47 -9.75
N ILE A 245 -1.69 -15.35 -10.96
CA ILE A 245 -2.13 -14.06 -11.49
C ILE A 245 -3.63 -13.99 -11.31
N THR A 246 -4.08 -12.91 -10.68
CA THR A 246 -5.49 -12.66 -10.40
C THR A 246 -5.93 -11.36 -11.08
N VAL A 247 -7.19 -11.30 -11.48
CA VAL A 247 -7.84 -10.11 -12.00
C VAL A 247 -9.05 -9.80 -11.13
N THR A 248 -9.04 -8.63 -10.51
CA THR A 248 -10.12 -8.18 -9.63
C THR A 248 -10.97 -7.12 -10.32
N HIS A 249 -12.27 -7.38 -10.39
CA HIS A 249 -13.28 -6.43 -10.84
C HIS A 249 -14.00 -5.80 -9.65
N ILE A 250 -14.18 -4.47 -9.68
CA ILE A 250 -14.79 -3.69 -8.60
C ILE A 250 -16.09 -3.06 -9.09
N THR A 251 -17.17 -3.26 -8.33
CA THR A 251 -18.46 -2.62 -8.56
C THR A 251 -18.81 -1.78 -7.33
N PRO A 252 -18.62 -0.45 -7.36
CA PRO A 252 -19.03 0.43 -6.27
C PRO A 252 -20.54 0.35 -6.02
N ILE A 253 -20.93 0.24 -4.76
CA ILE A 253 -22.33 0.15 -4.35
C ILE A 253 -22.73 1.28 -3.38
N PHE A 254 -21.76 1.95 -2.76
CA PHE A 254 -22.01 3.07 -1.85
C PHE A 254 -20.78 3.98 -1.76
N GLY A 255 -21.00 5.29 -1.61
CA GLY A 255 -19.94 6.29 -1.44
C GLY A 255 -19.88 7.34 -2.55
N ARG A 256 -18.85 8.20 -2.51
CA ARG A 256 -18.65 9.30 -3.47
C ARG A 256 -18.16 8.82 -4.84
N LYS A 257 -17.53 7.64 -4.91
CA LYS A 257 -17.16 7.01 -6.18
C LYS A 257 -18.26 6.06 -6.63
N THR A 258 -18.96 6.44 -7.69
CA THR A 258 -20.03 5.63 -8.32
C THR A 258 -19.52 4.77 -9.47
N SER A 259 -18.25 4.91 -9.88
CA SER A 259 -17.62 4.10 -10.91
C SER A 259 -16.11 4.00 -10.69
N CYS A 260 -15.54 2.85 -11.09
CA CYS A 260 -14.11 2.57 -11.15
C CYS A 260 -13.70 2.41 -12.62
N ASN A 261 -13.92 3.46 -13.42
CA ASN A 261 -13.40 3.60 -14.79
C ASN A 261 -12.37 4.72 -14.85
#